data_AF-A5A6G8-F1
#
_entry.id   AF-A5A6G8-F1
#
_cell.length_a   1.000
_cell.length_b   1.000
_cell.length_c   1.000
_cell.angle_alpha   90.00
_cell.angle_beta   90.00
_cell.angle_gamma   90.00
#
_symmetry.space_group_name_H-M   'P 1'
#
loop_
_entity.id
_entity.type
_entity.pdbx_description
1 polymer ?
#
loop_
_entity_poly.entity_id
_entity_poly.type
_entity_poly.pdbx_seq_one_letter_code
_entity_poly.pdbx_strand_id
1 'polypeptide(L)'
;MALSLLIGALLAIQGASFVASSHISASLLEGTWDLVEQGEVEPYVLLLKDEVVSTGGVYGLGATLTGVGELAWPRPASGCGHSKLINANVALNDGTLAWGELEDAVDSYAVVLAQAVDNLRILGLNCIIPAPWPTLENSCGDWGRIYDFESSWSLSKVNKGVVCAARRLYTSFGARANNVGAAATSAATDAATSIISEIEDELVSYLEAVVSKSAGPKQKLLRTLAGSLKASIFRASGNAKSGLRSRCH
;
A
#
# COMPACT_ATOMS: atom_id res chain seq x y z
N MET A 1 -53.96 2.38 -3.74
CA MET A 1 -53.02 1.32 -4.20
C MET A 1 -51.76 1.85 -4.86
N ALA A 2 -51.70 3.09 -5.38
CA ALA A 2 -50.46 3.66 -5.93
C ALA A 2 -49.43 4.15 -4.88
N LEU A 3 -49.88 4.42 -3.64
CA LEU A 3 -49.01 4.99 -2.59
C LEU A 3 -48.16 3.93 -1.85
N SER A 4 -48.55 2.66 -1.90
CA SER A 4 -47.83 1.55 -1.23
C SER A 4 -46.64 1.01 -2.03
N LEU A 5 -46.58 1.31 -3.34
CA LEU A 5 -45.47 0.89 -4.21
C LEU A 5 -44.27 1.86 -4.16
N LEU A 6 -44.49 3.11 -3.73
CA LEU A 6 -43.41 4.10 -3.58
C LEU A 6 -42.61 3.93 -2.28
N ILE A 7 -43.22 3.39 -1.22
CA ILE A 7 -42.52 3.13 0.04
C ILE A 7 -41.60 1.89 -0.06
N GLY A 8 -41.98 0.89 -0.87
CA GLY A 8 -41.11 -0.26 -1.16
C GLY A 8 -39.85 0.09 -1.95
N ALA A 9 -39.93 1.09 -2.84
CA ALA A 9 -38.78 1.55 -3.62
C ALA A 9 -37.81 2.42 -2.79
N LEU A 10 -38.29 3.13 -1.77
CA LEU A 10 -37.45 3.94 -0.87
C LEU A 10 -36.75 3.10 0.21
N LEU A 11 -37.31 1.95 0.59
CA LEU A 11 -36.66 1.01 1.52
C LEU A 11 -35.59 0.13 0.86
N ALA A 12 -35.56 0.04 -0.47
CA ALA A 12 -34.47 -0.62 -1.21
C ALA A 12 -33.22 0.27 -1.37
N ILE A 13 -33.31 1.57 -1.06
CA ILE A 13 -32.20 2.53 -1.19
C ILE A 13 -31.41 2.70 0.12
N GLN A 14 -31.94 2.22 1.26
CA GLN A 14 -31.26 2.32 2.56
C GLN A 14 -30.49 1.05 2.98
N GLY A 15 -30.38 0.06 2.08
CA GLY A 15 -29.54 -1.13 2.28
C GLY A 15 -28.12 -1.00 1.72
N ALA A 16 -27.77 0.12 1.07
CA ALA A 16 -26.42 0.37 0.55
C ALA A 16 -25.50 0.94 1.65
N SER A 17 -25.37 0.22 2.75
CA SER A 17 -24.31 0.43 3.73
C SER A 17 -23.54 -0.88 3.83
N PHE A 18 -22.26 -0.82 3.44
CA PHE A 18 -21.32 -1.93 3.26
C PHE A 18 -21.50 -2.77 1.99
N VAL A 19 -21.13 -2.19 0.85
CA VAL A 19 -20.55 -3.00 -0.24
C VAL A 19 -19.19 -3.46 0.28
N ALA A 20 -19.09 -4.73 0.68
CA ALA A 20 -17.80 -5.38 0.78
C ALA A 20 -17.20 -5.46 -0.64
N SER A 21 -16.05 -4.82 -0.89
CA SER A 21 -15.33 -4.89 -2.17
C SER A 21 -15.08 -6.36 -2.56
N SER A 22 -15.84 -6.86 -3.54
CA SER A 22 -15.72 -8.22 -4.07
C SER A 22 -14.61 -8.40 -5.12
N HIS A 23 -13.74 -7.40 -5.30
CA HIS A 23 -12.74 -7.36 -6.38
C HIS A 23 -11.30 -7.69 -5.93
N ILE A 24 -10.97 -7.53 -4.65
CA ILE A 24 -9.64 -7.85 -4.12
C ILE A 24 -9.61 -9.33 -3.73
N SER A 25 -9.18 -10.20 -4.65
CA SER A 25 -9.06 -11.63 -4.39
C SER A 25 -7.76 -11.97 -3.65
N ALA A 26 -7.83 -12.92 -2.71
CA ALA A 26 -6.65 -13.46 -2.04
C ALA A 26 -5.62 -14.00 -3.07
N SER A 27 -6.09 -14.65 -4.13
CA SER A 27 -5.27 -15.15 -5.23
C SER A 27 -4.48 -14.06 -5.97
N LEU A 28 -5.03 -12.84 -6.09
CA LEU A 28 -4.32 -11.73 -6.69
C LEU A 28 -3.19 -11.24 -5.78
N LEU A 29 -3.46 -11.14 -4.48
CA LEU A 29 -2.45 -10.78 -3.49
C LEU A 29 -1.34 -11.84 -3.45
N GLU A 30 -1.70 -13.12 -3.31
CA GLU A 30 -0.77 -14.26 -3.36
C GLU A 30 0.06 -14.25 -4.63
N GLY A 31 -0.57 -14.17 -5.80
CA GLY A 31 0.14 -14.16 -7.08
C GLY A 31 1.08 -12.97 -7.25
N THR A 32 0.82 -11.86 -6.55
CA THR A 32 1.72 -10.69 -6.53
C THR A 32 2.93 -10.95 -5.63
N TRP A 33 2.74 -11.54 -4.45
CA TRP A 33 3.83 -11.94 -3.56
C TRP A 33 4.72 -13.02 -4.17
N ASP A 34 4.14 -13.96 -4.91
CA ASP A 34 4.85 -15.05 -5.59
C ASP A 34 5.87 -14.55 -6.63
N LEU A 35 5.77 -13.28 -7.07
CA LEU A 35 6.75 -12.64 -7.96
C LEU A 35 8.14 -12.49 -7.31
N VAL A 36 8.21 -12.42 -5.98
CA VAL A 36 9.47 -12.20 -5.22
C VAL A 36 9.88 -13.41 -4.38
N GLU A 37 8.98 -14.37 -4.12
CA GLU A 37 9.26 -15.55 -3.28
C GLU A 37 10.27 -16.54 -3.86
N GLN A 38 10.57 -16.46 -5.16
CA GLN A 38 11.65 -17.28 -5.75
C GLN A 38 13.06 -16.72 -5.45
N GLY A 39 13.16 -15.58 -4.75
CA GLY A 39 14.41 -15.01 -4.25
C GLY A 39 14.68 -15.28 -2.77
N GLU A 40 15.73 -14.68 -2.21
CA GLU A 40 16.03 -14.74 -0.77
C GLU A 40 15.06 -13.84 0.03
N VAL A 41 13.88 -14.36 0.35
CA VAL A 41 12.90 -13.69 1.22
C VAL A 41 13.09 -14.17 2.67
N GLU A 42 13.24 -13.23 3.60
CA GLU A 42 13.39 -13.55 5.02
C GLU A 42 12.12 -14.25 5.57
N PRO A 43 12.21 -15.27 6.44
CA PRO A 43 11.05 -16.03 6.92
C PRO A 43 9.93 -15.19 7.56
N TYR A 44 10.27 -14.10 8.23
CA TYR A 44 9.27 -13.21 8.85
C TYR A 44 8.44 -12.43 7.83
N VAL A 45 8.96 -12.23 6.61
CA VAL A 45 8.22 -11.60 5.52
C VAL A 45 7.12 -12.53 5.00
N LEU A 46 7.37 -13.85 4.99
CA LEU A 46 6.36 -14.84 4.62
C LEU A 46 5.20 -14.87 5.63
N LEU A 47 5.50 -14.77 6.93
CA LEU A 47 4.45 -14.64 7.95
C LEU A 47 3.61 -13.37 7.77
N LEU A 48 4.24 -12.25 7.39
CA LEU A 48 3.51 -11.03 7.07
C LEU A 48 2.63 -11.21 5.83
N LYS A 49 3.13 -11.85 4.76
CA LYS A 49 2.33 -12.16 3.56
C LYS A 49 1.05 -12.89 3.95
N ASP A 50 1.15 -13.97 4.72
CA ASP A 50 -0.01 -14.79 5.08
C ASP A 50 -1.08 -13.97 5.81
N GLU A 51 -0.66 -13.11 6.75
CA GLU A 51 -1.56 -12.23 7.50
C GLU A 51 -2.16 -11.11 6.64
N VAL A 52 -1.37 -10.54 5.70
CA VAL A 52 -1.82 -9.52 4.75
C VAL A 52 -2.83 -10.09 3.76
N VAL A 53 -2.55 -11.26 3.19
CA VAL A 53 -3.45 -11.99 2.27
C VAL A 53 -4.74 -12.36 3.00
N SER A 54 -4.64 -12.90 4.22
CA SER A 54 -5.81 -13.26 5.03
C SER A 54 -6.64 -12.05 5.43
N THR A 55 -6.02 -10.88 5.63
CA THR A 55 -6.75 -9.65 5.97
C THR A 55 -7.49 -9.11 4.74
N GLY A 56 -6.84 -9.14 3.57
CA GLY A 56 -7.42 -8.68 2.32
C GLY A 56 -7.87 -7.21 2.34
N GLY A 57 -8.80 -6.86 1.44
CA GLY A 57 -9.35 -5.51 1.32
C GLY A 57 -8.31 -4.45 0.94
N VAL A 58 -8.67 -3.18 1.14
CA VAL A 58 -7.83 -2.01 0.84
C VAL A 58 -6.48 -2.10 1.54
N TYR A 59 -6.47 -2.53 2.81
CA TYR A 59 -5.23 -2.74 3.55
C TYR A 59 -4.34 -3.79 2.88
N GLY A 60 -4.89 -4.97 2.59
CA GLY A 60 -4.17 -6.06 1.96
C GLY A 60 -3.59 -5.67 0.61
N LEU A 61 -4.35 -4.90 -0.17
CA LEU A 61 -3.93 -4.37 -1.47
C LEU A 61 -2.76 -3.38 -1.34
N GLY A 62 -2.87 -2.39 -0.43
CA GLY A 62 -1.82 -1.40 -0.19
C GLY A 62 -0.54 -2.00 0.40
N ALA A 63 -0.68 -2.90 1.37
CA ALA A 63 0.44 -3.61 2.00
C ALA A 63 1.13 -4.56 1.01
N THR A 64 0.39 -5.20 0.11
CA THR A 64 0.96 -6.05 -0.95
C THR A 64 1.73 -5.21 -1.97
N LEU A 65 1.15 -4.12 -2.48
CA LEU A 65 1.83 -3.24 -3.45
C LEU A 65 3.17 -2.74 -2.90
N THR A 66 3.16 -2.21 -1.68
CA THR A 66 4.35 -1.61 -1.06
C THR A 66 5.35 -2.65 -0.57
N GLY A 67 4.89 -3.72 0.08
CA GLY A 67 5.76 -4.81 0.56
C GLY A 67 6.47 -5.54 -0.58
N VAL A 68 5.74 -5.91 -1.65
CA VAL A 68 6.36 -6.50 -2.84
C VAL A 68 7.23 -5.48 -3.57
N GLY A 69 6.83 -4.20 -3.61
CA GLY A 69 7.64 -3.12 -4.15
C GLY A 69 9.00 -2.96 -3.46
N GLU A 70 9.05 -3.11 -2.14
CA GLU A 70 10.28 -3.10 -1.33
C GLU A 70 11.17 -4.34 -1.61
N LEU A 71 10.55 -5.52 -1.75
CA LEU A 71 11.26 -6.76 -2.03
C LEU A 71 11.78 -6.83 -3.47
N ALA A 72 11.07 -6.20 -4.39
CA ALA A 72 11.45 -6.04 -5.79
C ALA A 72 12.69 -5.16 -5.98
N TRP A 73 13.14 -4.45 -4.94
CA TRP A 73 14.34 -3.63 -5.01
C TRP A 73 15.59 -4.47 -4.67
N PRO A 74 16.67 -4.42 -5.46
CA PRO A 74 17.86 -5.26 -5.23
C PRO A 74 18.68 -4.77 -4.03
N ARG A 75 18.52 -3.52 -3.62
CA ARG A 75 19.02 -3.00 -2.35
C ARG A 75 17.84 -2.90 -1.38
N PRO A 76 18.04 -2.85 -0.07
CA PRO A 76 17.00 -2.30 0.80
C PRO A 76 16.69 -0.90 0.26
N ALA A 77 15.44 -0.67 -0.16
CA ALA A 77 15.00 0.66 -0.52
C ALA A 77 14.96 1.52 0.77
N SER A 78 14.51 2.75 0.68
CA SER A 78 14.52 3.59 1.85
C SER A 78 13.11 3.78 2.37
N GLY A 79 12.79 3.12 3.49
CA GLY A 79 11.47 3.17 4.14
C GLY A 79 11.08 4.53 4.73
N CYS A 80 11.56 5.65 4.20
CA CYS A 80 11.38 6.99 4.77
C CYS A 80 10.05 7.59 4.38
N GLY A 81 9.58 7.38 3.14
CA GLY A 81 8.21 7.73 2.79
C GLY A 81 7.21 6.98 3.68
N HIS A 82 7.46 5.69 3.93
CA HIS A 82 6.70 4.91 4.91
C HIS A 82 6.79 5.52 6.32
N SER A 83 8.00 5.74 6.83
CA SER A 83 8.21 6.24 8.21
C SER A 83 7.64 7.63 8.43
N LYS A 84 7.80 8.55 7.47
CA LYS A 84 7.22 9.89 7.50
C LYS A 84 5.71 9.81 7.60
N LEU A 85 5.06 8.98 6.77
CA LEU A 85 3.62 8.83 6.83
C LEU A 85 3.14 8.23 8.14
N ILE A 86 3.87 7.25 8.68
CA ILE A 86 3.54 6.63 9.97
C ILE A 86 3.61 7.66 11.10
N ASN A 87 4.70 8.42 11.18
CA ASN A 87 4.88 9.47 12.19
C ASN A 87 3.85 10.58 12.04
N ALA A 88 3.58 11.02 10.81
CA ALA A 88 2.54 11.99 10.53
C ALA A 88 1.18 11.48 11.01
N ASN A 89 0.85 10.21 10.78
CA ASN A 89 -0.41 9.64 11.25
C ASN A 89 -0.54 9.65 12.78
N VAL A 90 0.56 9.36 13.50
CA VAL A 90 0.60 9.45 14.97
C VAL A 90 0.43 10.90 15.43
N ALA A 91 1.23 11.82 14.92
CA ALA A 91 1.15 13.24 15.28
C ALA A 91 -0.20 13.89 14.89
N LEU A 92 -0.82 13.43 13.80
CA LEU A 92 -2.17 13.88 13.39
C LEU A 92 -3.22 13.43 14.39
N ASN A 93 -3.10 12.23 14.93
CA ASN A 93 -4.00 11.73 15.98
C ASN A 93 -3.79 12.45 17.31
N ASP A 94 -2.54 12.81 17.62
CA ASP A 94 -2.19 13.53 18.84
C ASP A 94 -2.48 15.04 18.74
N GLY A 95 -2.90 15.53 17.57
CA GLY A 95 -3.21 16.94 17.32
C GLY A 95 -1.98 17.84 17.29
N THR A 96 -0.79 17.29 17.02
CA THR A 96 0.48 18.01 17.00
C THR A 96 1.06 18.23 15.60
N LEU A 97 0.46 17.61 14.57
CA LEU A 97 0.96 17.68 13.20
C LEU A 97 0.62 19.01 12.52
N ALA A 98 1.65 19.70 12.02
CA ALA A 98 1.47 20.87 11.19
C ALA A 98 1.06 20.48 9.75
N TRP A 99 0.30 21.36 9.09
CA TRP A 99 -0.17 21.10 7.72
C TRP A 99 0.96 20.75 6.73
N GLY A 100 2.07 21.49 6.75
CA GLY A 100 3.19 21.24 5.82
C GLY A 100 3.87 19.89 6.05
N GLU A 101 3.84 19.36 7.28
CA GLU A 101 4.39 18.04 7.61
C GLU A 101 3.48 16.92 7.08
N LEU A 102 2.16 17.11 7.16
CA LEU A 102 1.20 16.21 6.52
C LEU A 102 1.40 16.18 5.00
N GLU A 103 1.55 17.35 4.36
CA GLU A 103 1.75 17.43 2.91
C GLU A 103 3.02 16.68 2.48
N ASP A 104 4.16 16.94 3.14
CA ASP A 104 5.42 16.26 2.85
C ASP A 104 5.33 14.75 3.07
N ALA A 105 4.66 14.31 4.14
CA ALA A 105 4.49 12.89 4.45
C ALA A 105 3.65 12.16 3.40
N VAL A 106 2.52 12.74 2.99
CA VAL A 106 1.63 12.15 1.97
C VAL A 106 2.30 12.17 0.60
N ASP A 107 2.97 13.25 0.21
CA ASP A 107 3.68 13.34 -1.07
C ASP A 107 4.88 12.37 -1.12
N SER A 108 5.61 12.22 -0.01
CA SER A 108 6.67 11.22 0.12
C SER A 108 6.14 9.80 -0.05
N TYR A 109 4.97 9.49 0.52
CA TYR A 109 4.35 8.17 0.36
C TYR A 109 3.82 7.93 -1.06
N ALA A 110 3.26 8.97 -1.72
CA ALA A 110 2.85 8.90 -3.12
C ALA A 110 4.02 8.52 -4.05
N VAL A 111 5.21 9.07 -3.81
CA VAL A 111 6.44 8.70 -4.52
C VAL A 111 6.79 7.22 -4.28
N VAL A 112 6.68 6.73 -3.04
CA VAL A 112 6.92 5.31 -2.71
C VAL A 112 5.95 4.39 -3.46
N LEU A 113 4.65 4.73 -3.49
CA LEU A 113 3.66 3.99 -4.26
C LEU A 113 4.00 3.98 -5.76
N ALA A 114 4.37 5.13 -6.33
CA ALA A 114 4.75 5.24 -7.73
C ALA A 114 6.00 4.41 -8.07
N GLN A 115 6.97 4.37 -7.16
CA GLN A 115 8.17 3.52 -7.28
C GLN A 115 7.80 2.04 -7.21
N ALA A 116 6.93 1.63 -6.27
CA ALA A 116 6.43 0.26 -6.19
C ALA A 116 5.76 -0.17 -7.49
N VAL A 117 4.97 0.71 -8.12
CA VAL A 117 4.39 0.45 -9.45
C VAL A 117 5.48 0.14 -10.46
N ASP A 118 6.52 0.97 -10.59
CA ASP A 118 7.61 0.69 -11.54
C ASP A 118 8.40 -0.59 -11.22
N ASN A 119 8.54 -0.92 -9.94
CA ASN A 119 9.19 -2.16 -9.49
C ASN A 119 8.41 -3.41 -9.90
N LEU A 120 7.11 -3.44 -9.59
CA LEU A 120 6.24 -4.54 -10.00
C LEU A 120 6.14 -4.64 -11.53
N ARG A 121 6.24 -3.52 -12.26
CA ARG A 121 6.23 -3.51 -13.73
C ARG A 121 7.42 -4.29 -14.27
N ILE A 122 8.58 -4.10 -13.64
CA ILE A 122 9.83 -4.73 -14.04
C ILE A 122 9.81 -6.22 -13.69
N LEU A 123 9.31 -6.59 -12.50
CA LEU A 123 9.08 -7.99 -12.10
C LEU A 123 8.08 -8.71 -13.02
N GLY A 124 6.98 -8.05 -13.38
CA GLY A 124 5.99 -8.61 -14.29
C GLY A 124 6.53 -8.88 -15.70
N LEU A 125 7.67 -8.29 -16.07
CA LEU A 125 8.32 -8.48 -17.36
C LEU A 125 9.57 -9.35 -17.31
N ASN A 126 10.22 -9.45 -16.15
CA ASN A 126 11.50 -10.13 -16.00
C ASN A 126 11.52 -10.95 -14.72
N CYS A 127 12.02 -12.19 -14.79
CA CYS A 127 12.24 -13.01 -13.60
C CYS A 127 13.45 -12.54 -12.77
N ILE A 128 14.25 -11.61 -13.31
CA ILE A 128 15.43 -11.04 -12.65
C ILE A 128 15.33 -9.53 -12.74
N ILE A 129 15.59 -8.88 -11.61
CA ILE A 129 15.61 -7.44 -11.48
C ILE A 129 16.90 -6.90 -12.16
N PRO A 130 16.81 -6.16 -13.30
CA PRO A 130 17.98 -5.72 -14.06
C PRO A 130 18.78 -4.66 -13.31
N ALA A 131 20.12 -4.70 -13.37
CA ALA A 131 21.02 -3.67 -12.84
C ALA A 131 21.64 -2.84 -14.00
N PRO A 132 21.95 -1.54 -13.82
CA PRO A 132 21.79 -0.72 -12.61
C PRO A 132 20.38 -0.12 -12.47
N TRP A 133 19.95 0.11 -11.22
CA TRP A 133 18.70 0.80 -10.91
C TRP A 133 18.91 2.30 -10.68
N PRO A 134 17.91 3.14 -11.00
CA PRO A 134 17.87 4.53 -10.55
C PRO A 134 17.97 4.61 -9.02
N THR A 135 18.64 5.63 -8.51
CA THR A 135 18.64 5.94 -7.07
C THR A 135 17.22 6.22 -6.59
N LEU A 136 16.84 5.71 -5.42
CA LEU A 136 15.58 6.08 -4.80
C LEU A 136 15.65 7.54 -4.37
N GLU A 137 14.77 8.35 -4.94
CA GLU A 137 14.37 9.63 -4.38
C GLU A 137 13.67 9.33 -3.03
N ASN A 138 14.05 10.04 -1.96
CA ASN A 138 13.57 9.89 -0.57
C ASN A 138 14.26 8.83 0.30
N SER A 139 15.60 8.75 0.22
CA SER A 139 16.39 7.93 1.15
C SER A 139 16.83 8.60 2.46
N CYS A 140 16.78 7.86 3.57
CA CYS A 140 17.17 8.24 4.93
C CYS A 140 18.06 7.12 5.49
N GLY A 141 19.07 7.51 6.28
CA GLY A 141 20.14 6.62 6.71
C GLY A 141 19.72 5.41 7.56
N ASP A 142 18.53 5.46 8.16
CA ASP A 142 18.07 4.48 9.16
C ASP A 142 17.08 3.42 8.61
N TRP A 143 16.99 3.26 7.29
CA TRP A 143 16.23 2.17 6.65
C TRP A 143 14.80 2.04 7.14
N GLY A 144 14.16 3.18 7.41
CA GLY A 144 12.80 3.25 7.92
C GLY A 144 12.60 2.78 9.37
N ARG A 145 13.59 2.80 10.27
CA ARG A 145 13.37 2.50 11.72
C ARG A 145 12.94 3.71 12.55
N ILE A 146 12.87 4.87 11.94
CA ILE A 146 12.64 6.14 12.62
C ILE A 146 11.15 6.45 12.79
N TYR A 147 10.30 5.42 12.93
CA TYR A 147 8.87 5.61 13.15
C TYR A 147 8.36 5.07 14.48
N ASP A 148 7.33 5.72 15.01
CA ASP A 148 6.66 5.34 16.25
C ASP A 148 5.78 4.09 16.03
N PHE A 149 6.42 2.92 16.06
CA PHE A 149 5.79 1.64 15.78
C PHE A 149 4.59 1.37 16.69
N GLU A 150 4.77 1.46 18.01
CA GLU A 150 3.73 1.08 18.97
C GLU A 150 2.53 2.01 18.92
N SER A 151 2.76 3.33 18.86
CA SER A 151 1.67 4.30 18.73
C SER A 151 0.93 4.12 17.41
N SER A 152 1.64 3.93 16.29
CA SER A 152 0.99 3.76 14.98
C SER A 152 0.07 2.53 14.91
N TRP A 153 0.49 1.39 15.45
CA TRP A 153 -0.33 0.18 15.47
C TRP A 153 -1.49 0.27 16.46
N SER A 154 -1.40 1.10 17.50
CA SER A 154 -2.54 1.38 18.38
C SER A 154 -3.69 2.11 17.67
N LEU A 155 -3.38 2.81 16.57
CA LEU A 155 -4.35 3.54 15.75
C LEU A 155 -4.93 2.67 14.61
N SER A 156 -4.28 1.55 14.31
CA SER A 156 -4.67 0.64 13.24
C SER A 156 -5.92 -0.17 13.61
N LYS A 157 -6.77 -0.42 12.62
CA LYS A 157 -7.96 -1.31 12.73
C LYS A 157 -7.71 -2.70 12.15
N VAL A 158 -6.47 -3.01 11.80
CA VAL A 158 -6.07 -4.27 11.16
C VAL A 158 -6.00 -5.41 12.20
N ASN A 159 -6.05 -6.67 11.74
CA ASN A 159 -5.97 -7.84 12.62
C ASN A 159 -4.66 -7.83 13.46
N LYS A 160 -4.70 -8.47 14.64
CA LYS A 160 -3.54 -8.57 15.54
C LYS A 160 -2.37 -9.40 15.00
N GLY A 161 -2.64 -10.39 14.14
CA GLY A 161 -1.62 -11.22 13.49
C GLY A 161 -0.67 -10.40 12.62
N VAL A 162 -1.22 -9.50 11.80
CA VAL A 162 -0.46 -8.51 11.02
C VAL A 162 0.39 -7.64 11.94
N VAL A 163 -0.17 -7.12 13.04
CA VAL A 163 0.60 -6.31 14.02
C VAL A 163 1.78 -7.10 14.58
N CYS A 164 1.54 -8.36 14.95
CA CYS A 164 2.60 -9.24 15.46
C CYS A 164 3.67 -9.55 14.40
N ALA A 165 3.28 -9.81 13.15
CA ALA A 165 4.20 -10.05 12.04
C ALA A 165 5.05 -8.79 11.74
N ALA A 166 4.41 -7.62 11.67
CA ALA A 166 5.07 -6.33 11.50
C ALA A 166 6.04 -6.02 12.66
N ARG A 167 5.67 -6.34 13.91
CA ARG A 167 6.54 -6.15 15.08
C ARG A 167 7.79 -7.01 14.97
N ARG A 168 7.66 -8.27 14.56
CA ARG A 168 8.82 -9.17 14.35
C ARG A 168 9.77 -8.59 13.29
N LEU A 169 9.24 -8.08 12.19
CA LEU A 169 10.02 -7.40 11.15
C LEU A 169 10.69 -6.12 11.65
N TYR A 170 9.99 -5.29 12.43
CA TYR A 170 10.54 -4.08 13.04
C TYR A 170 11.70 -4.39 14.01
N THR A 171 11.58 -5.46 14.79
CA THR A 171 12.63 -5.91 15.72
C THR A 171 13.76 -6.69 15.05
N SER A 172 13.63 -7.02 13.76
CA SER A 172 14.67 -7.74 13.03
C SER A 172 15.85 -6.84 12.71
N PHE A 173 17.07 -7.40 12.68
CA PHE A 173 18.28 -6.61 12.41
C PHE A 173 18.45 -6.25 10.93
N GLY A 174 17.67 -6.83 10.01
CA GLY A 174 17.77 -6.60 8.56
C GLY A 174 17.10 -5.31 8.10
N ALA A 175 17.80 -4.50 7.30
CA ALA A 175 17.24 -3.27 6.70
C ALA A 175 16.03 -3.57 5.79
N ARG A 176 16.09 -4.66 5.02
CA ARG A 176 15.02 -5.08 4.12
C ARG A 176 13.75 -5.49 4.88
N ALA A 177 13.88 -6.38 5.86
CA ALA A 177 12.74 -6.76 6.70
C ALA A 177 12.12 -5.57 7.41
N ASN A 178 12.94 -4.63 7.92
CA ASN A 178 12.40 -3.43 8.54
C ASN A 178 11.58 -2.57 7.56
N ASN A 179 12.06 -2.35 6.34
CA ASN A 179 11.29 -1.61 5.35
C ASN A 179 9.96 -2.30 5.02
N VAL A 180 9.96 -3.63 4.89
CA VAL A 180 8.73 -4.39 4.63
C VAL A 180 7.74 -4.24 5.79
N GLY A 181 8.24 -4.23 7.04
CA GLY A 181 7.44 -3.89 8.21
C GLY A 181 6.90 -2.45 8.17
N ALA A 182 7.72 -1.49 7.77
CA ALA A 182 7.30 -0.09 7.59
C ALA A 182 6.26 0.06 6.47
N ALA A 183 6.42 -0.66 5.36
CA ALA A 183 5.47 -0.71 4.25
C ALA A 183 4.09 -1.18 4.74
N ALA A 184 4.05 -2.33 5.41
CA ALA A 184 2.83 -2.86 6.00
C ALA A 184 2.20 -1.94 7.07
N THR A 185 3.02 -1.25 7.86
CA THR A 185 2.54 -0.31 8.88
C THR A 185 1.95 0.95 8.23
N SER A 186 2.66 1.53 7.26
CA SER A 186 2.20 2.74 6.57
C SER A 186 0.90 2.52 5.79
N ALA A 187 0.69 1.32 5.22
CA ALA A 187 -0.54 0.95 4.54
C ALA A 187 -1.77 0.93 5.48
N ALA A 188 -1.57 0.83 6.79
CA ALA A 188 -2.63 0.87 7.80
C ALA A 188 -3.00 2.30 8.25
N THR A 189 -2.31 3.34 7.76
CA THR A 189 -2.61 4.74 8.11
C THR A 189 -3.89 5.24 7.43
N ASP A 190 -4.50 6.28 7.99
CA ASP A 190 -5.72 6.89 7.43
C ASP A 190 -5.47 7.42 6.01
N ALA A 191 -4.34 8.11 5.81
CA ALA A 191 -3.94 8.67 4.54
C ALA A 191 -3.71 7.58 3.48
N ALA A 192 -2.96 6.53 3.82
CA ALA A 192 -2.74 5.41 2.89
C ALA A 192 -4.05 4.71 2.53
N THR A 193 -4.91 4.44 3.52
CA THR A 193 -6.21 3.81 3.29
C THR A 193 -7.07 4.66 2.34
N SER A 194 -7.09 5.98 2.52
CA SER A 194 -7.81 6.90 1.63
C SER A 194 -7.26 6.86 0.20
N ILE A 195 -5.93 6.88 0.03
CA ILE A 195 -5.29 6.85 -1.29
C ILE A 195 -5.60 5.51 -1.99
N ILE A 196 -5.39 4.39 -1.31
CA ILE A 196 -5.58 3.05 -1.89
C ILE A 196 -7.05 2.78 -2.22
N SER A 197 -7.99 3.25 -1.40
CA SER A 197 -9.43 3.12 -1.69
C SER A 197 -9.82 3.88 -2.97
N GLU A 198 -9.22 5.04 -3.22
CA GLU A 198 -9.54 5.84 -4.42
C GLU A 198 -8.97 5.23 -5.71
N ILE A 199 -7.85 4.50 -5.62
CA ILE A 199 -7.17 3.90 -6.78
C ILE A 199 -7.40 2.38 -6.89
N GLU A 200 -8.35 1.84 -6.11
CA GLU A 200 -8.53 0.39 -5.94
C GLU A 200 -8.66 -0.33 -7.29
N ASP A 201 -9.55 0.15 -8.17
CA ASP A 201 -9.82 -0.46 -9.46
C ASP A 201 -8.61 -0.42 -10.41
N GLU A 202 -7.94 0.72 -10.50
CA GLU A 202 -6.72 0.85 -11.32
C GLU A 202 -5.58 -0.01 -10.77
N LEU A 203 -5.47 -0.13 -9.44
CA LEU A 203 -4.45 -0.94 -8.79
C LEU A 203 -4.72 -2.45 -9.00
N VAL A 204 -5.97 -2.90 -8.82
CA VAL A 204 -6.36 -4.29 -9.11
C VAL A 204 -6.07 -4.63 -10.57
N SER A 205 -6.54 -3.80 -11.51
CA SER A 205 -6.29 -4.00 -12.95
C SER A 205 -4.80 -4.07 -13.28
N TYR A 206 -4.00 -3.23 -12.62
CA TYR A 206 -2.55 -3.24 -12.77
C TYR A 206 -1.92 -4.53 -12.26
N LEU A 207 -2.24 -4.95 -11.04
CA LEU A 207 -1.70 -6.18 -10.45
C LEU A 207 -2.09 -7.42 -11.25
N GLU A 208 -3.33 -7.50 -11.74
CA GLU A 208 -3.79 -8.60 -12.61
C GLU A 208 -2.91 -8.71 -13.87
N ALA A 209 -2.62 -7.58 -14.50
CA ALA A 209 -1.73 -7.54 -15.66
C ALA A 209 -0.29 -7.94 -15.32
N VAL A 210 0.21 -7.54 -14.14
CA VAL A 210 1.57 -7.89 -13.66
C VAL A 210 1.69 -9.41 -13.49
N VAL A 211 0.76 -10.03 -12.76
CA VAL A 211 0.79 -11.47 -12.44
C VAL A 211 0.41 -12.36 -13.64
N SER A 212 -0.23 -11.81 -14.66
CA SER A 212 -0.65 -12.57 -15.85
C SER A 212 0.54 -13.22 -16.56
N LYS A 213 0.43 -14.50 -16.93
CA LYS A 213 1.47 -15.23 -17.67
C LYS A 213 1.40 -15.05 -19.20
N SER A 214 0.58 -14.12 -19.70
CA SER A 214 0.32 -14.00 -21.14
C SER A 214 1.53 -13.46 -21.92
N ALA A 215 1.84 -14.09 -23.05
CA ALA A 215 2.98 -13.76 -23.92
C ALA A 215 2.69 -12.66 -24.97
N GLY A 216 1.54 -11.97 -24.88
CA GLY A 216 1.12 -10.92 -25.82
C GLY A 216 1.88 -9.59 -25.68
N PRO A 217 1.33 -8.43 -26.10
CA PRO A 217 1.96 -7.11 -25.96
C PRO A 217 1.95 -6.61 -24.49
N LYS A 218 2.27 -7.50 -23.54
CA LYS A 218 2.29 -7.29 -22.08
C LYS A 218 3.10 -6.07 -21.70
N GLN A 219 4.23 -5.82 -22.38
CA GLN A 219 5.06 -4.65 -22.14
C GLN A 219 4.34 -3.32 -22.42
N LYS A 220 3.57 -3.22 -23.51
CA LYS A 220 2.82 -1.99 -23.84
C LYS A 220 1.69 -1.79 -22.85
N LEU A 221 0.93 -2.84 -22.56
CA LEU A 221 -0.16 -2.81 -21.58
C LEU A 221 0.33 -2.37 -20.20
N LEU A 222 1.38 -3.01 -19.69
CA LEU A 222 1.94 -2.69 -18.38
C LEU A 222 2.48 -1.26 -18.28
N ARG A 223 3.10 -0.73 -19.35
CA ARG A 223 3.53 0.68 -19.38
C ARG A 223 2.34 1.63 -19.30
N THR A 224 1.26 1.35 -20.04
CA THR A 224 0.04 2.16 -20.02
C THR A 224 -0.63 2.12 -18.65
N LEU A 225 -0.85 0.92 -18.09
CA LEU A 225 -1.47 0.76 -16.77
C LEU A 225 -0.62 1.39 -15.66
N ALA A 226 0.71 1.19 -15.68
CA ALA A 226 1.61 1.83 -14.72
C ALA A 226 1.56 3.36 -14.80
N GLY A 227 1.54 3.93 -16.02
CA GLY A 227 1.41 5.38 -16.20
C GLY A 227 0.08 5.92 -15.65
N SER A 228 -1.02 5.24 -15.93
CA SER A 228 -2.35 5.59 -15.44
C SER A 228 -2.47 5.50 -13.92
N LEU A 229 -1.93 4.42 -13.33
CA LEU A 229 -1.94 4.20 -11.90
C LEU A 229 -1.10 5.25 -11.17
N LYS A 230 0.11 5.58 -11.67
CA LYS A 230 0.94 6.66 -11.09
C LYS A 230 0.23 8.01 -11.09
N ALA A 231 -0.42 8.38 -12.19
CA ALA A 231 -1.20 9.62 -12.24
C ALA A 231 -2.34 9.61 -11.21
N SER A 232 -3.02 8.47 -11.05
CA SER A 232 -4.11 8.31 -10.08
C SER A 232 -3.61 8.34 -8.63
N ILE A 233 -2.44 7.77 -8.33
CA ILE A 233 -1.77 7.87 -7.03
C ILE A 233 -1.58 9.34 -6.63
N PHE A 234 -0.98 10.16 -7.50
CA PHE A 234 -0.72 11.56 -7.17
C PHE A 234 -2.02 12.38 -7.03
N ARG A 235 -3.05 12.08 -7.84
CA ARG A 235 -4.39 12.69 -7.69
C ARG A 235 -5.01 12.33 -6.34
N ALA A 236 -5.07 11.04 -6.01
CA ALA A 236 -5.63 10.54 -4.76
C ALA A 236 -4.87 11.07 -3.54
N SER A 237 -3.56 11.26 -3.66
CA SER A 237 -2.73 11.90 -2.62
C SER A 237 -3.16 13.36 -2.38
N GLY A 238 -3.48 14.12 -3.43
CA GLY A 238 -4.04 15.46 -3.30
C GLY A 238 -5.39 15.49 -2.57
N ASN A 239 -6.25 14.50 -2.83
CA ASN A 239 -7.54 14.36 -2.15
C ASN A 239 -7.38 13.95 -0.69
N ALA A 240 -6.49 12.99 -0.39
CA ALA A 240 -6.19 12.55 0.97
C ALA A 240 -5.66 13.71 1.83
N LYS A 241 -4.73 14.52 1.30
CA LYS A 241 -4.27 15.75 1.95
C LYS A 241 -5.45 16.67 2.29
N SER A 242 -6.30 16.95 1.30
CA SER A 242 -7.46 17.85 1.48
C SER A 242 -8.44 17.33 2.54
N GLY A 243 -8.70 16.03 2.56
CA GLY A 243 -9.61 15.39 3.53
C GLY A 243 -9.07 15.36 4.95
N LEU A 244 -7.75 15.37 5.14
CA LEU A 244 -7.11 15.35 6.44
C LEU A 244 -6.73 16.74 6.96
N ARG A 245 -6.78 17.78 6.12
CA ARG A 245 -6.37 19.15 6.47
C ARG A 245 -7.03 19.72 7.72
N SER A 246 -8.31 19.42 7.93
CA SER A 246 -9.08 19.92 9.07
C SER A 246 -8.63 19.35 10.42
N ARG A 247 -7.78 18.31 10.41
CA ARG A 247 -7.21 17.66 11.60
C ARG A 247 -5.83 18.21 11.96
N CYS A 248 -5.25 19.09 11.14
CA CYS A 248 -3.97 19.73 11.42
C CYS A 248 -4.14 20.99 12.28
N HIS A 249 -3.10 21.32 13.05
CA HIS A 249 -3.05 22.48 13.94
C HIS A 249 -1.94 23.47 13.57
#